data_AF-A0A2D9MU07-F1
#
_entry.id   AF-A0A2D9MU07-F1
#
_cell.length_a   1.000
_cell.length_b   1.000
_cell.length_c   1.000
_cell.angle_alpha   90.00
_cell.angle_beta   90.00
_cell.angle_gamma   90.00
#
_symmetry.space_group_name_H-M   'P 1'
#
loop_
_entity.id
_entity.type
_entity.pdbx_description
1 polymer ?
#
loop_
_entity_poly.entity_id
_entity_poly.type
_entity_poly.pdbx_seq_one_letter_code
_entity_poly.pdbx_strand_id
1 'polypeptide(L)' 'MPSTPANEIPIEEPRVDVPKVRRCLRCETTFHSQWAGERICPRCKSSNTWRNGSPLGSGASGAGN' A
#
# COMPACT_ATOMS: atom_id res chain seq x y z
N MET A 1 2.74 1.89 49.98
CA MET A 1 2.72 2.08 48.51
C MET A 1 2.60 0.71 47.89
N PRO A 2 1.56 0.39 47.09
CA PRO A 2 1.49 -0.91 46.41
C PRO A 2 2.31 -0.87 45.12
N SER A 3 3.22 -1.82 44.97
CA SER A 3 4.06 -2.01 43.79
C SER A 3 3.28 -2.75 42.71
N THR A 4 2.94 -2.09 41.61
CA THR A 4 2.43 -2.76 40.40
C THR A 4 3.58 -3.41 39.62
N PRO A 5 3.53 -4.72 39.31
CA PRO A 5 4.56 -5.37 38.51
C PRO A 5 4.45 -4.97 37.03
N ALA A 6 5.54 -4.41 36.50
CA ALA A 6 5.69 -3.88 35.15
C ALA A 6 6.02 -4.97 34.11
N ASN A 7 5.20 -6.01 33.99
CA ASN A 7 5.44 -7.00 32.92
C ASN A 7 4.18 -7.75 32.50
N GLU A 8 3.24 -7.05 31.86
CA GLU A 8 2.22 -7.71 31.06
C GLU A 8 2.16 -6.95 29.75
N ILE A 9 2.83 -7.48 28.72
CA ILE A 9 2.72 -6.98 27.36
C ILE A 9 1.32 -7.40 26.90
N PRO A 10 0.37 -6.46 26.67
CA PRO A 10 -0.93 -6.84 26.15
C PRO A 10 -0.68 -7.50 24.80
N ILE A 11 -1.12 -8.75 24.65
CA ILE A 11 -1.09 -9.46 23.37
C ILE A 11 -2.11 -8.73 22.50
N GLU A 12 -1.67 -7.70 21.77
CA GLU A 12 -2.48 -7.06 20.74
C GLU A 12 -2.82 -8.14 19.73
N GLU A 13 -4.10 -8.53 19.68
CA GLU A 13 -4.62 -9.44 18.67
C GLU A 13 -4.07 -9.01 17.31
N PRO A 14 -3.55 -9.95 16.49
CA PRO A 14 -2.95 -9.59 15.21
C PRO A 14 -4.00 -8.81 14.44
N ARG A 15 -3.75 -7.50 14.25
CA ARG A 15 -4.66 -6.61 13.54
C ARG A 15 -4.83 -7.24 12.17
N VAL A 16 -5.93 -7.97 11.98
CA VAL A 16 -6.16 -8.70 10.75
C VAL A 16 -6.13 -7.63 9.68
N ASP A 17 -5.12 -7.67 8.82
CA ASP A 17 -4.99 -6.76 7.68
C ASP A 17 -6.15 -7.12 6.75
N VAL A 18 -7.33 -6.56 7.04
CA VAL A 18 -8.56 -6.91 6.34
C VAL A 18 -8.38 -6.48 4.90
N PRO A 19 -8.50 -7.41 3.93
CA PRO A 19 -8.38 -7.07 2.54
C PRO A 19 -9.47 -6.06 2.19
N LYS A 20 -9.07 -4.82 1.91
CA LYS A 20 -9.99 -3.71 1.65
C LYS A 20 -9.93 -3.34 0.17
N VAL A 21 -11.07 -3.10 -0.44
CA VAL A 21 -11.12 -2.57 -1.81
C VAL A 21 -10.63 -1.11 -1.78
N ARG A 22 -9.55 -0.84 -2.50
CA ARG A 22 -8.93 0.47 -2.63
C ARG A 22 -8.74 0.83 -4.11
N ARG A 23 -8.62 2.12 -4.42
CA ARG A 23 -8.31 2.61 -5.76
C ARG A 23 -6.79 2.73 -5.93
N CYS A 24 -6.28 2.24 -7.06
CA CYS A 24 -4.87 2.34 -7.42
C CYS A 24 -4.47 3.80 -7.65
N LEU A 25 -3.39 4.28 -7.06
CA LEU A 25 -2.92 5.65 -7.31
C LEU A 25 -2.35 5.86 -8.72
N ARG A 26 -2.12 4.79 -9.49
CA ARG A 26 -1.52 4.87 -10.84
C ARG A 26 -2.54 4.81 -11.97
N CYS A 27 -3.48 3.88 -11.88
CA CYS A 27 -4.48 3.63 -12.93
C CYS A 27 -5.92 3.72 -12.41
N GLU A 28 -6.10 4.11 -11.15
CA GLU A 28 -7.41 4.32 -10.50
C GLU A 28 -8.32 3.09 -10.42
N THR A 29 -7.85 1.93 -10.88
CA THR A 29 -8.57 0.66 -10.77
C THR A 29 -8.83 0.29 -9.31
N THR A 30 -10.02 -0.23 -9.03
CA THR A 30 -10.33 -0.84 -7.74
C THR A 30 -9.62 -2.19 -7.63
N PHE A 31 -8.92 -2.43 -6.52
CA PHE A 31 -8.24 -3.68 -6.23
C PHE A 31 -8.32 -3.99 -4.73
N HIS A 32 -8.22 -5.28 -4.36
CA HIS A 32 -8.13 -5.70 -2.97
C HIS A 32 -6.71 -5.46 -2.45
N SER A 33 -6.55 -4.55 -1.50
CA SER A 33 -5.26 -4.31 -0.82
C SER A 33 -5.02 -5.41 0.20
N GLN A 34 -3.92 -6.13 0.10
CA GLN A 34 -3.59 -7.20 1.05
C GLN A 34 -3.17 -6.69 2.43
N TRP A 35 -2.76 -5.43 2.53
CA TRP A 35 -2.41 -4.76 3.79
C TRP A 35 -2.74 -3.26 3.74
N ALA A 36 -2.81 -2.62 4.90
CA ALA A 36 -3.19 -1.21 5.04
C ALA A 36 -2.32 -0.22 4.25
N GLY A 37 -1.08 -0.59 3.93
CA GLY A 37 -0.13 0.20 3.13
C GLY A 37 -0.25 0.02 1.61
N GLU A 38 -1.00 -0.97 1.11
CA GLU A 38 -1.06 -1.23 -0.32
C GLU A 38 -2.06 -0.28 -1.02
N ARG A 39 -1.52 0.65 -1.82
CA ARG A 39 -2.30 1.64 -2.60
C ARG A 39 -2.09 1.53 -4.11
N ILE A 40 -1.31 0.53 -4.55
CA ILE A 40 -1.03 0.24 -5.95
C ILE A 40 -1.50 -1.18 -6.25
N CYS A 41 -2.29 -1.35 -7.30
CA CYS A 41 -2.80 -2.66 -7.67
C CYS A 41 -1.66 -3.61 -8.07
N PRO A 42 -1.82 -4.93 -7.91
CA PRO A 42 -0.77 -5.91 -8.24
C PRO A 42 -0.29 -5.79 -9.69
N ARG A 43 -1.17 -5.38 -10.62
CA ARG A 43 -0.84 -5.12 -12.03
C ARG A 43 0.19 -4.00 -12.18
N CYS A 44 -0.07 -2.85 -11.56
CA CYS A 44 0.85 -1.72 -11.58
C CYS A 44 2.11 -2.00 -10.75
N LYS A 45 1.98 -2.70 -9.62
CA LYS A 45 3.09 -3.05 -8.73
C LYS A 45 4.10 -3.98 -9.41
N SER A 46 3.62 -4.96 -10.17
CA SER A 46 4.45 -5.88 -10.96
C SER A 46 4.95 -5.26 -12.28
N SER A 47 4.38 -4.13 -12.70
CA SER A 47 4.88 -3.42 -13.88
C SER A 47 6.26 -2.83 -13.59
N ASN A 48 7.19 -3.01 -14.52
CA ASN A 48 8.56 -2.49 -14.39
C ASN A 48 8.57 -0.97 -14.15
N THR A 49 7.58 -0.26 -14.68
CA THR A 49 7.31 1.18 -14.52
C THR A 49 7.08 1.61 -13.06
N TRP A 50 6.62 0.73 -12.17
CA TRP A 50 6.50 1.03 -10.73
C TRP A 50 7.79 0.67 -9.98
N ARG A 51 8.34 -0.52 -10.25
CA ARG A 51 9.55 -1.01 -9.58
C ARG A 51 10.77 -0.13 -9.83
N ASN A 52 10.89 0.45 -11.03
CA ASN A 52 12.04 1.27 -11.39
C ASN A 52 12.00 2.68 -10.77
N GLY A 53 10.90 3.07 -10.10
CA GLY A 53 10.83 4.31 -9.33
C GLY A 53 11.15 5.60 -10.09
N SER A 54 11.32 5.59 -11.43
CA SER A 54 11.63 6.79 -12.19
C SER A 54 10.40 7.69 -12.22
N PRO A 55 10.42 8.84 -11.52
CA PRO A 55 9.39 9.85 -11.68
C PRO A 55 9.79 10.65 -12.93
N LEU A 56 9.59 10.07 -14.10
CA LEU A 56 9.59 10.85 -15.33
C LEU A 56 8.15 10.98 -15.80
N GLY A 57 7.53 12.07 -15.34
CA GLY A 57 6.44 12.71 -16.07
C GLY A 57 5.04 12.33 -15.61
N SER A 58 4.55 13.01 -14.58
CA SER A 58 3.22 13.60 -14.69
C SER A 58 3.24 14.57 -15.89
N GLY A 59 2.46 14.30 -16.94
CA GLY A 59 2.14 15.29 -17.97
C GLY A 59 2.51 14.94 -19.41
N ALA A 60 1.51 15.11 -20.28
CA ALA A 60 1.59 15.48 -21.69
C ALA A 60 2.22 14.46 -22.68
N SER A 61 1.43 13.85 -23.57
CA SER A 61 1.01 14.36 -24.90
C SER A 61 2.07 14.17 -26.00
N GLY A 62 1.67 13.52 -27.11
CA GLY A 62 2.29 13.61 -28.44
C GLY A 62 3.40 12.57 -28.70
N ALA A 63 3.30 11.61 -29.62
CA ALA A 63 3.11 11.63 -31.08
C ALA A 63 4.43 11.79 -31.89
N GLY A 64 4.64 10.84 -32.82
CA GLY A 64 5.49 10.93 -34.03
C GLY A 64 7.01 10.92 -33.78
N ASN A 65 7.86 10.35 -34.64
CA ASN A 65 7.73 9.93 -36.04
C ASN A 65 8.69 8.77 -36.33
#